data_AF-A0A2H6BDE3-F1
#
_entry.id   AF-A0A2H6BDE3-F1
#
_cell.length_a   1.000
_cell.length_b   1.000
_cell.length_c   1.000
_cell.angle_alpha   90.00
_cell.angle_beta   90.00
_cell.angle_gamma   90.00
#
_symmetry.space_group_name_H-M   'P 1'
#
loop_
_entity.id
_entity.type
_entity.pdbx_description
1 polymer ?
#
loop_
_entity_poly.entity_id
_entity_poly.type
_entity_poly.pdbx_seq_one_letter_code
_entity_poly.pdbx_strand_id
1 'polypeptide(L)'
;MVDSGDGPLGRIFTLAEAANYLKSTPRRVAKIARGQGLCSLSGREMLFSESDVRAIWDAMRCPASNDAVVLRGRPAASSFPSLLSLVPSRAKKTHEPFTAERAKARVKARSVNEQKGKA
;
A
#
# COMPACT_ATOMS: atom_id res chain seq x y z
N MET A 1 -42.93 13.45 10.54
CA MET A 1 -41.79 13.16 9.67
C MET A 1 -40.71 14.15 10.00
N VAL A 2 -39.53 13.69 10.43
CA VAL A 2 -38.42 14.59 10.77
C VAL A 2 -37.67 14.88 9.48
N ASP A 3 -37.94 16.04 8.89
CA ASP A 3 -37.11 16.64 7.83
C ASP A 3 -35.80 17.11 8.48
N SER A 4 -34.89 16.17 8.70
CA SER A 4 -33.49 16.50 8.96
C SER A 4 -32.96 17.07 7.65
N GLY A 5 -32.64 18.37 7.62
CA GLY A 5 -32.15 19.12 6.46
C GLY A 5 -30.77 18.68 5.96
N ASP A 6 -30.53 17.38 5.94
CA ASP A 6 -29.44 16.73 5.26
C ASP A 6 -29.91 16.41 3.83
N GLY A 7 -29.11 16.77 2.83
CA GLY A 7 -29.42 16.46 1.44
C GLY A 7 -29.57 14.95 1.18
N PRO A 8 -29.73 14.51 -0.09
CA PRO A 8 -29.94 13.10 -0.42
C PRO A 8 -28.84 12.14 0.09
N LEU A 9 -27.69 12.68 0.50
CA LEU A 9 -26.53 11.95 1.03
C LEU A 9 -26.50 11.85 2.56
N GLY A 10 -27.47 12.46 3.27
CA GLY A 10 -27.42 12.55 4.72
C GLY A 10 -26.27 13.44 5.21
N ARG A 11 -25.82 13.16 6.43
CA ARG A 11 -24.67 13.84 7.03
C ARG A 11 -23.35 13.35 6.43
N ILE A 12 -22.50 14.28 6.03
CA ILE A 12 -21.14 14.00 5.55
C ILE A 12 -20.18 14.06 6.74
N PHE A 13 -19.36 13.02 6.88
CA PHE A 13 -18.32 12.92 7.90
C PHE A 13 -16.94 13.05 7.28
N THR A 14 -16.07 13.79 7.94
CA THR A 14 -14.62 13.77 7.66
C THR A 14 -13.98 12.52 8.24
N LEU A 15 -12.74 12.21 7.83
CA LEU A 15 -11.98 11.08 8.40
C LEU A 15 -11.86 11.14 9.93
N ALA A 16 -11.66 12.33 10.49
CA ALA A 16 -11.54 12.52 11.93
C ALA A 16 -12.88 12.25 12.63
N GLU A 17 -13.97 12.77 12.08
CA GLU A 17 -15.32 12.55 12.62
C GLU A 17 -15.74 11.09 12.53
N ALA A 18 -15.50 10.43 11.39
CA ALA A 18 -15.77 9.01 11.21
C ALA A 18 -14.96 8.15 12.18
N ALA A 19 -13.69 8.50 12.42
CA ALA A 19 -12.84 7.82 13.40
C ALA A 19 -13.37 7.97 14.83
N ASN A 20 -13.80 9.18 15.20
CA ASN A 20 -14.41 9.44 16.50
C ASN A 20 -15.74 8.68 16.67
N TYR A 21 -16.57 8.66 15.63
CA TYR A 21 -17.86 7.95 15.65
C TYR A 21 -17.67 6.44 15.83
N LEU A 22 -16.71 5.85 15.13
CA LEU A 22 -16.39 4.43 15.19
C LEU A 22 -15.51 4.05 16.40
N LYS A 23 -15.07 5.04 17.21
CA LYS A 23 -14.09 4.87 18.29
C LYS A 23 -12.84 4.11 17.84
N SER A 24 -12.35 4.45 16.66
CA SER A 24 -11.24 3.78 15.99
C SER A 24 -10.17 4.78 15.57
N THR A 25 -8.99 4.30 15.18
CA THR A 25 -7.93 5.21 14.71
C THR A 25 -8.22 5.66 13.27
N PRO A 26 -7.93 6.91 12.91
CA PRO A 26 -8.17 7.43 11.55
C PRO A 26 -7.41 6.63 10.49
N ARG A 27 -6.23 6.12 10.84
CA ARG A 27 -5.44 5.25 9.96
C ARG A 27 -6.14 3.92 9.67
N ARG A 28 -6.81 3.32 10.66
CA ARG A 28 -7.57 2.07 10.47
C ARG A 28 -8.79 2.31 9.59
N VAL A 29 -9.53 3.39 9.84
CA VAL A 29 -10.69 3.79 9.03
C VAL A 29 -10.28 4.03 7.58
N ALA A 30 -9.24 4.84 7.35
CA ALA A 30 -8.73 5.12 5.99
C ALA A 30 -8.28 3.85 5.25
N LYS A 31 -7.68 2.88 5.96
CA LYS A 31 -7.25 1.62 5.36
C LYS A 31 -8.45 0.77 4.90
N ILE A 32 -9.47 0.64 5.73
CA ILE A 32 -10.67 -0.15 5.42
C ILE A 32 -11.47 0.52 4.29
N ALA A 33 -11.69 1.83 4.41
CA ALA A 33 -12.38 2.62 3.42
C ALA A 33 -11.75 2.51 2.02
N ARG A 34 -10.43 2.66 1.92
CA ARG A 34 -9.69 2.47 0.66
C ARG A 34 -9.76 1.05 0.13
N GLY A 35 -9.78 0.05 1.02
CA GLY A 35 -9.86 -1.36 0.63
C GLY A 35 -11.21 -1.74 0.03
N GLN A 36 -12.29 -1.07 0.44
CA GLN A 36 -13.66 -1.37 0.01
C GLN A 36 -14.26 -0.33 -0.93
N GLY A 37 -13.58 0.81 -1.16
CA GLY A 37 -14.10 1.90 -2.00
C GLY A 37 -15.21 2.73 -1.31
N LEU A 38 -15.32 2.66 0.02
CA LEU A 38 -16.36 3.32 0.82
C LEU A 38 -15.96 4.75 1.23
N CYS A 39 -15.32 5.50 0.33
CA CYS A 39 -14.96 6.88 0.59
C CYS A 39 -14.94 7.72 -0.68
N SER A 40 -15.38 8.97 -0.55
CA SER A 40 -15.18 9.99 -1.56
C SER A 40 -13.94 10.81 -1.23
N LEU A 41 -13.10 11.07 -2.24
CA LEU A 41 -11.94 11.94 -2.10
C LEU A 41 -12.30 13.35 -2.59
N SER A 42 -12.25 14.32 -1.68
CA SER A 42 -12.34 15.75 -2.02
C SER A 42 -10.95 16.36 -1.85
N GLY A 43 -10.18 16.36 -2.94
CA GLY A 43 -8.79 16.82 -2.94
C GLY A 43 -7.90 15.96 -2.04
N ARG A 44 -7.56 16.49 -0.85
CA ARG A 44 -6.71 15.80 0.16
C ARG A 44 -7.52 15.16 1.28
N GLU A 45 -8.82 15.44 1.35
CA GLU A 45 -9.68 14.97 2.43
C GLU A 45 -10.51 13.77 1.99
N MET A 46 -10.73 12.85 2.94
CA MET A 46 -11.67 11.75 2.79
C MET A 46 -12.99 12.14 3.42
N LEU A 47 -14.05 12.02 2.62
CA LEU A 47 -15.42 12.26 3.02
C LEU A 47 -16.19 10.94 2.99
N PHE A 48 -17.05 10.79 3.98
CA PHE A 48 -17.87 9.61 4.20
C PHE A 48 -19.33 10.03 4.31
N SER A 49 -20.21 9.35 3.59
CA SER A 49 -21.64 9.42 3.90
C SER A 49 -21.94 8.60 5.16
N GLU A 50 -23.12 8.82 5.75
CA GLU A 50 -23.57 7.98 6.86
C GLU A 50 -23.63 6.49 6.49
N SER A 51 -23.99 6.19 5.23
CA SER A 51 -24.02 4.82 4.72
C SER A 51 -22.63 4.17 4.66
N ASP A 52 -21.60 4.95 4.28
CA ASP A 52 -20.22 4.48 4.23
C ASP A 52 -19.70 4.14 5.62
N VAL A 53 -19.98 4.98 6.62
CA VAL A 53 -19.55 4.75 8.01
C VAL A 53 -20.16 3.46 8.56
N ARG A 54 -21.44 3.19 8.25
CA ARG A 54 -22.11 1.94 8.63
C ARG A 54 -21.48 0.73 7.93
N ALA A 55 -21.21 0.83 6.63
CA ALA A 55 -20.56 -0.24 5.88
C ALA A 55 -19.13 -0.53 6.38
N ILE A 56 -18.35 0.51 6.75
CA ILE A 56 -17.04 0.35 7.39
C ILE A 56 -17.17 -0.38 8.73
N TRP A 57 -18.21 -0.06 9.52
CA TRP A 57 -18.47 -0.76 10.77
C TRP A 57 -18.83 -2.23 10.55
N ASP A 58 -19.66 -2.52 9.56
CA ASP A 58 -19.99 -3.90 9.19
C ASP A 58 -18.76 -4.68 8.73
N ALA A 59 -17.86 -4.05 7.97
CA ALA A 59 -16.59 -4.63 7.56
C ALA A 59 -15.62 -4.89 8.73
N MET A 60 -15.76 -4.18 9.85
CA MET A 60 -14.98 -4.42 11.05
C MET A 60 -15.52 -5.57 11.90
N ARG A 61 -16.78 -5.98 11.70
CA ARG A 61 -17.35 -7.11 12.44
C ARG A 61 -16.65 -8.39 12.02
N CYS A 62 -16.46 -9.29 12.99
CA CYS A 62 -15.86 -10.59 12.71
C CYS A 62 -16.66 -11.28 11.60
N PRO A 63 -16.01 -11.79 10.54
CA PRO A 63 -16.70 -12.64 9.58
C PRO A 63 -17.27 -13.83 10.35
N ALA A 64 -18.56 -14.12 10.15
CA ALA A 64 -19.15 -15.34 10.69
C ALA A 64 -18.28 -16.51 10.21
N SER A 65 -17.74 -17.27 11.17
CA SER A 65 -16.83 -18.38 10.92
C SER A 65 -17.58 -19.52 10.22
N ASN A 66 -17.86 -19.40 8.93
CA ASN A 66 -18.41 -20.47 8.11
C ASN A 66 -17.54 -20.82 6.89
N ASP A 67 -16.51 -20.02 6.59
CA ASP A 67 -15.50 -20.38 5.61
C ASP A 67 -14.21 -20.76 6.35
N ALA A 68 -14.06 -22.07 6.56
CA ALA A 68 -12.80 -22.67 6.90
C ALA A 68 -11.73 -22.12 5.96
N VAL A 69 -10.73 -21.45 6.54
CA VAL A 69 -9.52 -21.07 5.83
C VAL A 69 -8.95 -22.32 5.18
N VAL A 70 -9.15 -22.45 3.87
CA VAL A 70 -8.31 -23.29 3.02
C VAL A 70 -6.93 -22.65 3.13
N LEU A 71 -6.14 -23.17 4.04
CA LEU A 71 -4.71 -22.92 4.11
C LEU A 71 -4.17 -23.22 2.71
N ARG A 72 -3.95 -22.18 1.91
CA ARG A 72 -3.06 -22.29 0.75
C ARG A 72 -1.70 -22.60 1.34
N GLY A 73 -1.42 -23.90 1.41
CA GLY A 73 -0.16 -24.43 1.87
C GLY A 73 0.95 -23.69 1.14
N ARG A 74 1.74 -22.96 1.91
CA ARG A 74 3.11 -22.67 1.55
C ARG A 74 3.75 -24.06 1.36
N PRO A 75 4.16 -24.48 0.14
CA PRO A 75 4.86 -25.75 0.03
C PRO A 75 6.12 -25.60 0.87
N ALA A 76 6.18 -26.36 1.96
CA ALA A 76 7.42 -26.58 2.67
C ALA A 76 8.38 -27.12 1.62
N ALA A 77 9.45 -26.38 1.33
CA ALA A 77 10.54 -26.87 0.52
C ALA A 77 11.12 -28.11 1.24
N SER A 78 10.59 -29.29 0.91
CA SER A 78 11.14 -30.56 1.33
C SER A 78 12.42 -30.76 0.53
N SER A 79 13.51 -30.26 1.10
CA SER A 79 14.87 -30.61 0.76
C SER A 79 15.04 -32.12 0.96
N PHE A 80 14.80 -32.89 -0.09
CA PHE A 80 15.41 -34.20 -0.27
C PHE A 80 16.25 -34.13 -1.55
N PRO A 81 17.58 -34.04 -1.48
CA PRO A 81 18.41 -34.15 -2.68
C PRO A 81 18.31 -35.59 -3.17
N SER A 82 17.58 -35.78 -4.28
CA SER A 82 17.59 -37.02 -5.04
C SER A 82 19.02 -37.27 -5.54
N LEU A 83 19.67 -38.25 -4.92
CA LEU A 83 20.88 -38.90 -5.43
C LEU A 83 20.49 -39.66 -6.70
N LEU A 84 20.90 -39.14 -7.87
CA LEU A 84 21.21 -39.83 -9.13
C LEU A 84 20.87 -38.93 -10.33
N SER A 85 21.83 -38.12 -10.78
CA SER A 85 22.11 -38.00 -12.21
C SER A 85 23.53 -37.47 -12.40
N LEU A 86 24.41 -38.45 -12.61
CA LEU A 86 25.75 -38.32 -13.12
C LEU A 86 25.66 -37.94 -14.60
N VAL A 87 26.02 -36.72 -14.99
CA VAL A 87 26.53 -36.43 -16.35
C VAL A 87 27.66 -35.39 -16.22
N PRO A 88 28.88 -35.67 -16.73
CA PRO A 88 30.03 -34.81 -16.57
C PRO A 88 30.27 -33.85 -17.75
N SER A 89 31.14 -32.86 -17.48
CA SER A 89 31.95 -32.06 -18.43
C SER A 89 31.20 -30.96 -19.21
N ARG A 90 31.76 -29.79 -19.52
CA ARG A 90 33.11 -29.18 -19.35
C ARG A 90 33.01 -27.81 -20.03
N ALA A 91 33.45 -26.73 -19.40
CA ALA A 91 34.21 -25.65 -20.07
C ALA A 91 34.69 -24.64 -19.04
N LYS A 92 36.00 -24.61 -18.83
CA LYS A 92 36.69 -23.53 -18.13
C LYS A 92 36.81 -22.35 -19.09
N LYS A 93 36.48 -21.14 -18.65
CA LYS A 93 37.19 -19.95 -19.09
C LYS A 93 37.31 -18.94 -17.97
N THR A 94 38.52 -18.91 -17.45
CA THR A 94 39.07 -18.02 -16.43
C THR A 94 39.24 -16.59 -16.99
N HIS A 95 39.29 -15.62 -16.07
CA HIS A 95 39.79 -14.23 -16.19
C HIS A 95 38.83 -13.23 -16.89
N GLU A 96 38.35 -12.14 -16.29
CA GLU A 96 38.97 -11.21 -15.32
C GLU A 96 37.94 -10.42 -14.47
N PRO A 97 38.32 -9.90 -13.29
CA PRO A 97 37.50 -8.98 -12.51
C PRO A 97 37.51 -7.58 -13.16
N PHE A 98 36.42 -7.21 -13.82
CA PHE A 98 36.22 -5.85 -14.32
C PHE A 98 35.88 -4.91 -13.15
N THR A 99 36.95 -4.43 -12.52
CA THR A 99 37.13 -3.19 -11.78
C THR A 99 35.87 -2.40 -11.41
N ALA A 100 35.60 -2.37 -10.10
CA ALA A 100 34.78 -1.37 -9.44
C ALA A 100 35.45 0.01 -9.50
N GLU A 101 35.43 0.69 -10.64
CA GLU A 101 35.95 2.06 -10.73
C GLU A 101 35.38 2.86 -11.92
N ARG A 102 34.05 2.98 -12.06
CA ARG A 102 33.50 3.94 -13.04
C ARG A 102 32.06 4.38 -12.82
N ALA A 103 31.78 5.14 -11.76
CA ALA A 103 30.56 5.98 -11.69
C ALA A 103 30.62 7.09 -10.62
N LYS A 104 31.70 7.87 -10.54
CA LYS A 104 31.71 9.15 -9.80
C LYS A 104 32.35 10.24 -10.64
N ALA A 105 31.69 10.60 -11.74
CA ALA A 105 32.03 11.77 -12.53
C ALA A 105 30.79 12.26 -13.29
N ARG A 106 29.89 12.96 -12.59
CA ARG A 106 28.89 13.90 -13.15
C ARG A 106 27.93 14.39 -12.05
N VAL A 107 28.32 15.41 -11.26
CA VAL A 107 27.46 16.55 -10.83
C VAL A 107 28.36 17.67 -10.27
N LYS A 108 29.31 18.18 -11.07
CA LYS A 108 30.05 19.42 -10.74
C LYS A 108 29.98 20.37 -11.93
N ALA A 109 28.76 20.76 -12.29
CA ALA A 109 28.49 21.78 -13.29
C ALA A 109 27.05 22.27 -13.14
N ARG A 110 26.77 23.02 -12.06
CA ARG A 110 25.59 23.89 -11.89
C ARG A 110 25.84 24.79 -10.67
N SER A 111 26.89 25.61 -10.77
CA SER A 111 27.22 26.64 -9.78
C SER A 111 27.91 27.82 -10.47
N VAL A 112 27.43 28.17 -11.67
CA VAL A 112 27.80 29.40 -12.39
C VAL A 112 26.56 29.85 -13.16
N ASN A 113 25.48 30.17 -12.46
CA ASN A 113 24.40 30.98 -13.03
C ASN A 113 23.64 31.69 -11.90
N GLU A 114 24.38 32.42 -11.06
CA GLU A 114 23.79 33.28 -10.03
C GLU A 114 24.64 34.54 -9.85
N GLN A 115 25.06 35.16 -10.95
CA GLN A 115 25.53 36.55 -10.95
C GLN A 115 25.07 37.23 -12.24
N LYS A 116 23.76 37.41 -12.36
CA LYS A 116 23.16 38.44 -13.21
C LYS A 116 22.17 39.19 -12.34
N GLY A 117 22.56 40.37 -11.86
CA GLY A 117 21.63 41.24 -11.14
C GLY A 117 22.31 42.12 -10.10
N LYS A 118 22.82 43.26 -10.54
CA LYS A 118 22.85 44.59 -9.90
C LYS A 118 23.89 45.41 -10.69
N ALA A 119 23.43 46.28 -11.58
CA ALA A 119 23.00 47.66 -11.28
C ALA A 119 24.22 48.50 -10.92
#